data_AF-A0A094BP92-F1
#
_entry.id   AF-A0A094BP92-F1
#
_cell.length_a   1.000
_cell.length_b   1.000
_cell.length_c   1.000
_cell.angle_alpha   90.00
_cell.angle_beta   90.00
_cell.angle_gamma   90.00
#
_symmetry.space_group_name_H-M   'P 1'
#
loop_
_entity.id
_entity.type
_entity.pdbx_description
1 polymer ?
#
loop_
_entity_poly.entity_id
_entity_poly.type
_entity_poly.pdbx_seq_one_letter_code
_entity_poly.pdbx_strand_id
1 'polypeptide(L)'
;MKLLTVALTALLSVYNANLVAAVDLPPVGTPPPSCGLQCITKLILASECSLTDKSCICTSEQLNHDITVCVATSCGVRDQLATKKYTSDFCGVVPKDRTKLISVVGVTFGVLALITCGLRILSKFLRAGGQFGMDDYTIMAAMAITIPFCAFSVLLANHGLGRDMWNVHPDDITAILYIYYWDELMYVAIVPLTKISIVFLYLRIFRGKTFVYFAYALIAANVAYLLAFEAISIFQCWPIPGAWRAWDGTYPAKCRNINLQGWMSATFAIILDVCTLVLPLPSLYKLEMSMKKRVQIMLMFSVGIFVTIVSFVRIRAFTKYANTTNLTQDYVELGYWSTIEVPVGVICACMPSIRALFRNVFPNLFGTTQKGQSSTGRLSTTLSPQSKSRSEYANLSKHEASSSVIGLVPLDKSDEEERYKGSA
;
A
#
# COMPACT_ATOMS: atom_id res chain seq x y z
N MET A 1 -21.42 9.62 -5.26
CA MET A 1 -21.01 11.04 -5.35
C MET A 1 -20.91 11.69 -3.97
N LYS A 2 -21.97 11.71 -3.14
CA LYS A 2 -21.95 12.29 -1.77
C LYS A 2 -20.82 11.79 -0.85
N LEU A 3 -20.50 10.49 -0.85
CA LEU A 3 -19.39 9.93 -0.06
C LEU A 3 -18.01 10.40 -0.54
N LEU A 4 -17.82 10.54 -1.85
CA LEU A 4 -16.57 11.03 -2.44
C LEU A 4 -16.39 12.51 -2.14
N THR A 5 -17.47 13.31 -2.25
CA THR A 5 -17.43 14.72 -1.86
C THR A 5 -17.19 14.89 -0.37
N VAL A 6 -17.85 14.11 0.51
CA VAL A 6 -17.63 14.18 1.96
C VAL A 6 -16.19 13.83 2.34
N ALA A 7 -15.62 12.77 1.76
CA ALA A 7 -14.23 12.38 2.01
C ALA A 7 -13.22 13.41 1.46
N LEU A 8 -13.47 13.95 0.25
CA LEU A 8 -12.64 15.00 -0.33
C LEU A 8 -12.74 16.30 0.47
N THR A 9 -13.93 16.69 0.92
CA THR A 9 -14.12 17.85 1.79
C THR A 9 -13.53 17.65 3.16
N ALA A 10 -13.54 16.42 3.71
CA ALA A 10 -12.89 16.13 4.99
C ALA A 10 -11.36 16.26 4.90
N LEU A 11 -10.76 15.76 3.82
CA LEU A 11 -9.31 15.92 3.59
C LEU A 11 -8.93 17.38 3.30
N LEU A 12 -9.76 18.10 2.52
CA LEU A 12 -9.53 19.52 2.21
C LEU A 12 -9.80 20.44 3.41
N SER A 13 -10.78 20.11 4.27
CA SER A 13 -11.03 20.87 5.49
C SER A 13 -9.91 20.68 6.52
N VAL A 14 -9.35 19.47 6.60
CA VAL A 14 -8.17 19.18 7.42
C VAL A 14 -6.94 19.90 6.88
N TYR A 15 -6.78 20.02 5.56
CA TYR A 15 -5.72 20.84 4.95
C TYR A 15 -5.86 22.33 5.26
N ASN A 16 -7.08 22.89 5.16
CA ASN A 16 -7.34 24.32 5.39
C ASN A 16 -7.32 24.72 6.87
N ALA A 17 -7.52 23.80 7.80
CA ALA A 17 -7.41 24.07 9.24
C ALA A 17 -5.96 24.32 9.71
N ASN A 18 -4.95 24.08 8.87
CA ASN A 18 -3.54 24.08 9.26
C ASN A 18 -2.72 25.27 8.78
N LEU A 19 -3.37 26.39 8.43
CA LEU A 19 -2.67 27.64 8.15
C LEU A 19 -2.39 28.49 9.40
N VAL A 20 -2.77 28.03 10.60
CA VAL A 20 -2.52 28.76 11.84
C VAL A 20 -1.94 27.82 12.90
N ALA A 21 -0.64 27.56 12.80
CA ALA A 21 0.17 27.20 13.95
C ALA A 21 1.41 28.09 13.88
N ALA A 22 1.32 29.25 14.53
CA ALA A 22 2.46 30.10 14.78
C ALA A 22 3.53 29.28 15.52
N VAL A 23 4.74 29.25 14.98
CA VAL A 23 5.90 28.74 15.68
C VAL A 23 6.25 29.79 16.73
N ASP A 24 5.71 29.65 17.94
CA ASP A 24 6.26 30.33 19.10
C ASP A 24 7.57 29.63 19.44
N LEU A 25 8.68 30.23 18.99
CA LEU A 25 10.01 29.87 19.46
C LEU A 25 10.03 30.11 20.98
N PRO A 26 10.38 29.11 21.82
CA PRO A 26 10.59 29.37 23.23
C PRO A 26 11.76 30.35 23.39
N PRO A 27 11.74 31.20 24.42
CA PRO A 27 12.79 32.19 24.63
C PRO A 27 14.12 31.50 24.91
N VAL A 28 15.18 32.06 24.35
CA VAL A 28 16.57 31.79 24.74
C VAL A 28 16.68 31.99 26.27
N GLY A 29 17.02 30.94 27.01
CA GLY A 29 17.41 31.10 28.42
C GLY A 29 16.69 30.26 29.48
N THR A 30 16.06 29.13 29.16
CA THR A 30 15.74 28.16 30.23
C THR A 30 16.99 27.35 30.57
N PRO A 31 17.50 27.40 31.81
CA PRO A 31 18.65 26.59 32.20
C PRO A 31 18.28 25.10 32.15
N PRO A 32 19.25 24.21 31.85
CA PRO A 32 18.98 22.77 31.82
C PRO A 32 18.60 22.26 33.22
N PRO A 33 17.86 21.15 33.32
CA PRO A 33 17.56 20.50 34.60
C PRO A 33 18.84 20.25 35.41
N SER A 34 18.72 20.23 36.74
CA SER A 34 19.86 20.12 37.65
C SER A 34 20.73 18.89 37.37
N CYS A 35 20.13 17.74 37.04
CA CYS A 35 20.87 16.52 36.71
C CYS A 35 21.72 16.69 35.43
N GLY A 36 21.16 17.33 34.39
CA GLY A 36 21.86 17.58 33.14
C GLY A 36 22.96 18.62 33.30
N LEU A 37 22.70 19.66 34.09
CA LEU A 37 23.67 20.69 34.43
C LEU A 37 24.87 20.11 35.18
N GLN A 38 24.65 19.15 36.10
CA GLN A 38 25.74 18.46 36.80
C GLN A 38 26.63 17.66 35.85
N CYS A 39 26.03 16.91 34.90
CA CYS A 39 26.79 16.18 33.89
C CYS A 39 27.61 17.12 33.00
N ILE A 40 26.98 18.17 32.46
CA ILE A 40 27.63 19.15 31.57
C ILE A 40 28.80 19.83 32.29
N THR A 41 28.58 20.39 33.48
CA THR A 41 29.61 21.15 34.20
C THR A 41 30.77 20.27 34.64
N LYS A 42 30.50 19.07 35.19
CA LYS A 42 31.53 18.12 35.62
C LYS A 42 32.43 17.70 34.46
N LEU A 43 31.85 17.40 33.30
CA LEU A 43 32.59 16.89 32.15
C LEU A 43 33.33 17.99 31.41
N ILE A 44 32.78 19.22 31.33
CA ILE A 44 33.53 20.35 30.77
C ILE A 44 34.76 20.66 31.63
N LEU A 45 34.60 20.71 32.96
CA LEU A 45 35.73 20.97 33.88
C LEU A 45 36.80 19.86 33.86
N ALA A 46 36.43 18.63 33.47
CA ALA A 46 37.36 17.52 33.29
C ALA A 46 37.97 17.47 31.89
N SER A 47 37.49 18.29 30.95
CA SER A 47 37.94 18.34 29.56
C SER A 47 38.96 19.46 29.33
N GLU A 48 39.52 19.51 28.12
CA GLU A 48 40.38 20.62 27.68
C GLU A 48 39.60 21.89 27.30
N CYS A 49 38.26 21.84 27.26
CA CYS A 49 37.42 22.98 26.92
C CYS A 49 37.17 23.90 28.13
N SER A 50 37.22 25.22 27.92
CA SER A 50 36.73 26.20 28.91
C SER A 50 35.20 26.26 28.94
N LEU A 51 34.61 26.59 30.09
CA LEU A 51 33.15 26.79 30.25
C LEU A 51 32.57 27.86 29.31
N THR A 52 33.39 28.80 28.85
CA THR A 52 32.97 29.87 27.92
C THR A 52 33.30 29.55 26.45
N ASP A 53 34.08 28.50 26.19
CA ASP A 53 34.48 28.13 24.83
C ASP A 53 33.38 27.30 24.15
N LYS A 54 32.39 28.03 23.63
CA LYS A 54 31.28 27.45 22.86
C LYS A 54 31.78 26.61 21.68
N SER A 55 32.87 27.00 21.00
CA SER A 55 33.36 26.28 19.83
C SER A 55 33.90 24.90 20.23
N CYS A 56 34.75 24.85 21.26
CA CYS A 56 35.30 23.60 21.78
C CYS A 56 34.20 22.66 22.29
N ILE A 57 33.27 23.18 23.10
CA ILE A 57 32.16 22.38 23.68
C ILE A 57 31.30 21.74 22.58
N CYS A 58 30.97 22.51 21.55
CA CYS A 58 30.06 22.05 20.48
C CYS A 58 30.72 21.16 19.43
N THR A 59 32.05 21.18 19.31
CA THR A 59 32.79 20.41 18.28
C THR A 59 33.46 19.15 18.82
N SER A 60 33.71 19.06 20.14
CA SER A 60 34.35 17.88 20.74
C SER A 60 33.43 16.67 20.77
N GLU A 61 33.70 15.66 19.95
CA GLU A 61 32.89 14.43 19.87
C GLU A 61 32.94 13.62 21.16
N GLN A 62 34.14 13.46 21.75
CA GLN A 62 34.34 12.70 22.98
C GLN A 62 33.58 13.33 24.16
N LEU A 63 33.67 14.66 24.32
CA LEU A 63 32.94 15.38 25.36
C LEU A 63 31.42 15.20 25.20
N ASN A 64 30.90 15.35 23.98
CA ASN A 64 29.49 15.19 23.69
C ASN A 64 29.00 13.75 23.92
N HIS A 65 29.82 12.75 23.61
CA HIS A 65 29.54 11.36 23.91
C HIS A 65 29.45 11.12 25.43
N ASP A 66 30.44 11.58 26.19
CA ASP A 66 30.50 11.36 27.64
C ASP A 66 29.37 12.10 28.37
N ILE A 67 28.99 13.30 27.91
CA ILE A 67 27.80 14.02 28.40
C ILE A 67 26.54 13.22 28.12
N THR A 68 26.40 12.66 26.91
CA THR A 68 25.25 11.84 26.54
C THR A 68 25.12 10.61 27.44
N VAL A 69 26.24 9.92 27.71
CA VAL A 69 26.27 8.75 28.60
C VAL A 69 25.93 9.14 30.05
N CYS A 70 26.48 10.24 30.56
CA CYS A 70 26.19 10.73 31.91
C CYS A 70 24.71 11.08 32.08
N VAL A 71 24.15 11.83 31.11
CA VAL A 71 22.75 12.25 31.12
C VAL A 71 21.82 11.03 30.99
N ALA A 72 22.15 10.07 30.12
CA ALA A 72 21.37 8.84 29.97
C ALA A 72 21.33 7.97 31.23
N THR A 73 22.39 7.98 32.04
CA THR A 73 22.50 7.19 33.27
C THR A 73 21.97 7.90 34.51
N SER A 74 22.00 9.23 34.54
CA SER A 74 21.73 10.02 35.75
C SER A 74 20.41 10.80 35.72
N CYS A 75 19.80 10.99 34.54
CA CYS A 75 18.58 11.79 34.36
C CYS A 75 17.40 10.94 33.87
N GLY A 76 16.17 11.33 34.23
CA GLY A 76 14.95 10.81 33.59
C GLY A 76 14.80 11.31 32.15
N VAL A 77 14.12 10.56 31.28
CA VAL A 77 14.04 10.82 29.83
C VAL A 77 13.61 12.25 29.48
N ARG A 78 12.66 12.82 30.23
CA ARG A 78 12.21 14.22 30.04
C ARG A 78 13.33 15.22 30.28
N ASP A 79 14.13 15.00 31.32
CA ASP A 79 15.29 15.84 31.63
C ASP A 79 16.41 15.66 30.61
N GLN A 80 16.58 14.44 30.09
CA GLN A 80 17.52 14.18 28.98
C GLN A 80 17.14 15.00 27.74
N LEU A 81 15.85 15.03 27.38
CA LEU A 81 15.36 15.83 26.25
C LEU A 81 15.53 17.33 26.49
N ALA A 82 15.19 17.84 27.68
CA ALA A 82 15.38 19.24 28.03
C ALA A 82 16.86 19.65 28.00
N THR A 83 17.75 18.79 28.51
CA THR A 83 19.20 18.99 28.46
C THR A 83 19.69 18.99 27.02
N LYS A 84 19.21 18.06 26.18
CA LYS A 84 19.56 18.00 24.76
C LYS A 84 19.12 19.27 24.04
N LYS A 85 17.89 19.73 24.26
CA LYS A 85 17.37 20.99 23.72
C LYS A 85 18.27 22.16 24.07
N TYR A 86 18.59 22.31 25.36
CA TYR A 86 19.48 23.36 25.85
C TYR A 86 20.85 23.33 25.15
N THR A 87 21.48 22.15 25.06
CA THR A 87 22.78 22.02 24.37
C THR A 87 22.70 22.33 22.88
N SER A 88 21.62 21.92 22.21
CA SER A 88 21.38 22.23 20.80
C SER A 88 21.19 23.72 20.55
N ASP A 89 20.39 24.38 21.38
CA ASP A 89 20.16 25.83 21.32
C ASP A 89 21.45 26.60 21.63
N PHE A 90 22.20 26.16 22.66
CA PHE A 90 23.51 26.73 23.00
C PHE A 90 24.48 26.64 21.84
N CYS A 91 24.55 25.50 21.15
CA CYS A 91 25.42 25.28 19.99
C CYS A 91 24.90 25.92 18.69
N GLY A 92 23.70 26.49 18.68
CA GLY A 92 23.09 27.07 17.48
C GLY A 92 22.74 26.02 16.41
N VAL A 93 22.46 24.78 16.82
CA VAL A 93 22.05 23.71 15.92
C VAL A 93 20.64 24.02 15.41
N VAL A 94 20.50 24.22 14.09
CA VAL A 94 19.20 24.49 13.47
C VAL A 94 18.33 23.23 13.57
N PRO A 95 17.14 23.31 14.21
CA PRO A 95 16.21 22.18 14.28
C PRO A 95 15.81 21.69 12.90
N LYS A 96 15.75 20.36 12.73
CA LYS A 96 15.24 19.77 11.50
C LYS A 96 13.72 19.66 11.58
N ASP A 97 13.00 20.23 10.61
CA ASP A 97 11.55 20.12 10.51
C ASP A 97 11.14 19.42 9.19
N ARG A 98 10.52 18.25 9.32
CA ARG A 98 9.97 17.43 8.24
C ARG A 98 8.44 17.27 8.31
N THR A 99 7.76 18.02 9.17
CA THR A 99 6.30 17.93 9.38
C THR A 99 5.51 18.11 8.08
N LYS A 100 5.87 19.12 7.28
CA LYS A 100 5.23 19.41 5.97
C LYS A 100 5.32 18.25 4.99
N LEU A 101 6.41 17.49 5.00
CA LEU A 101 6.59 16.36 4.09
C LEU A 101 5.55 15.27 4.39
N ILE A 102 5.32 14.98 5.68
CA ILE A 102 4.39 13.93 6.12
C ILE A 102 2.94 14.27 5.76
N SER A 103 2.53 15.52 6.01
CA SER A 103 1.16 15.96 5.74
C SER A 103 0.89 16.06 4.23
N VAL A 104 1.80 16.67 3.46
CA VAL A 104 1.63 16.83 2.00
C VAL A 104 1.60 15.48 1.29
N VAL A 105 2.51 14.56 1.63
CA VAL A 105 2.53 13.22 1.01
C VAL A 105 1.24 12.46 1.33
N GLY A 106 0.82 12.42 2.60
CA GLY A 106 -0.40 11.70 2.99
C GLY A 106 -1.67 12.26 2.32
N VAL A 107 -1.82 13.59 2.25
CA VAL A 107 -2.98 14.23 1.59
C VAL A 107 -2.96 13.99 0.09
N THR A 108 -1.82 14.20 -0.59
CA THR A 108 -1.73 14.08 -2.04
C THR A 108 -2.02 12.65 -2.52
N PHE A 109 -1.34 11.66 -1.93
CA PHE A 109 -1.56 10.25 -2.28
C PHE A 109 -2.94 9.76 -1.82
N GLY A 110 -3.43 10.19 -0.66
CA GLY A 110 -4.77 9.87 -0.18
C GLY A 110 -5.87 10.37 -1.13
N VAL A 111 -5.77 11.61 -1.62
CA VAL A 111 -6.69 12.18 -2.61
C VAL A 111 -6.62 11.40 -3.94
N LEU A 112 -5.43 11.03 -4.40
CA LEU A 112 -5.27 10.22 -5.61
C LEU A 112 -5.90 8.83 -5.48
N ALA A 113 -5.72 8.15 -4.34
CA ALA A 113 -6.38 6.88 -4.06
C ALA A 113 -7.91 7.01 -4.00
N LEU A 114 -8.42 8.08 -3.38
CA LEU A 114 -9.86 8.36 -3.37
C LEU A 114 -10.44 8.57 -4.76
N ILE A 115 -9.79 9.37 -5.60
CA ILE A 115 -10.23 9.63 -6.97
C ILE A 115 -10.24 8.31 -7.76
N THR A 116 -9.16 7.53 -7.70
CA THR A 116 -9.06 6.27 -8.45
C THR A 116 -10.05 5.21 -7.97
N CYS A 117 -10.27 5.07 -6.67
CA CYS A 117 -11.33 4.21 -6.12
C CYS A 117 -12.73 4.72 -6.51
N GLY A 118 -12.95 6.03 -6.51
CA GLY A 118 -14.19 6.66 -6.98
C GLY A 118 -14.49 6.37 -8.44
N LEU A 119 -13.48 6.46 -9.32
CA LEU A 119 -13.57 6.09 -10.73
C LEU A 119 -13.87 4.59 -10.91
N ARG A 120 -13.26 3.72 -10.08
CA ARG A 120 -13.57 2.29 -10.06
C ARG A 120 -15.04 2.04 -9.72
N ILE A 121 -15.56 2.67 -8.67
CA ILE A 121 -16.96 2.53 -8.26
C ILE A 121 -17.90 3.05 -9.36
N LEU A 122 -17.58 4.21 -9.95
CA LEU A 122 -18.33 4.77 -11.08
C LEU A 122 -18.36 3.82 -12.29
N SER A 123 -17.24 3.17 -12.61
CA SER A 123 -17.16 2.13 -13.66
C SER A 123 -18.16 1.00 -13.47
N LYS A 124 -18.39 0.58 -12.21
CA LYS A 124 -19.34 -0.48 -11.87
C LYS A 124 -20.78 0.01 -11.90
N PHE A 125 -21.05 1.21 -11.39
CA PHE A 125 -22.38 1.82 -11.47
C PHE A 125 -22.85 2.02 -12.92
N LEU A 126 -21.96 2.50 -13.79
CA LEU A 126 -22.25 2.68 -15.22
C LEU A 126 -22.23 1.36 -16.00
N ARG A 127 -22.09 0.20 -15.32
CA ARG A 127 -21.95 -1.14 -15.89
C ARG A 127 -20.81 -1.29 -16.91
N ALA A 128 -19.91 -0.31 -16.99
CA ALA A 128 -18.78 -0.32 -17.89
C ALA A 128 -17.72 -1.36 -17.50
N GLY A 129 -17.53 -1.56 -16.19
CA GLY A 129 -16.64 -2.56 -15.59
C GLY A 129 -17.32 -3.88 -15.23
N GLY A 130 -18.55 -4.12 -15.69
CA GLY A 130 -19.38 -5.26 -15.31
C GLY A 130 -19.96 -5.15 -13.89
N GLN A 131 -20.48 -6.26 -13.37
CA GLN A 131 -21.07 -6.34 -12.03
C GLN A 131 -20.02 -6.21 -10.91
N PHE A 132 -20.47 -5.80 -9.73
CA PHE A 132 -19.67 -5.79 -8.50
C PHE A 132 -19.19 -7.22 -8.19
N GLY A 133 -17.89 -7.35 -7.94
CA GLY A 133 -17.27 -8.61 -7.49
C GLY A 133 -16.71 -8.50 -6.08
N MET A 134 -16.20 -9.61 -5.55
CA MET A 134 -15.52 -9.63 -4.24
C MET A 134 -14.33 -8.65 -4.21
N ASP A 135 -13.64 -8.49 -5.34
CA ASP A 135 -12.55 -7.54 -5.52
C ASP A 135 -12.99 -6.09 -5.24
N ASP A 136 -14.21 -5.72 -5.64
CA ASP A 136 -14.80 -4.40 -5.41
C ASP A 136 -15.15 -4.17 -3.93
N TYR A 137 -15.75 -5.15 -3.26
CA TYR A 137 -16.08 -5.02 -1.84
C TYR A 137 -14.83 -4.92 -0.96
N THR A 138 -13.82 -5.74 -1.23
CA THR A 138 -12.57 -5.72 -0.46
C THR A 138 -11.78 -4.42 -0.63
N ILE A 139 -11.73 -3.85 -1.84
CA ILE A 139 -11.01 -2.58 -2.03
C ILE A 139 -11.77 -1.40 -1.42
N MET A 140 -13.11 -1.46 -1.41
CA MET A 140 -13.92 -0.45 -0.72
C MET A 140 -13.71 -0.51 0.79
N ALA A 141 -13.61 -1.71 1.37
CA ALA A 141 -13.26 -1.89 2.78
C ALA A 141 -11.85 -1.35 3.08
N ALA A 142 -10.86 -1.68 2.24
CA ALA A 142 -9.50 -1.14 2.37
C ALA A 142 -9.50 0.41 2.31
N MET A 143 -10.19 1.00 1.33
CA MET A 143 -10.28 2.44 1.16
C MET A 143 -10.95 3.14 2.36
N ALA A 144 -11.96 2.51 2.97
CA ALA A 144 -12.61 3.06 4.17
C ALA A 144 -11.63 3.21 5.35
N ILE A 145 -10.62 2.34 5.44
CA ILE A 145 -9.55 2.40 6.45
C ILE A 145 -8.40 3.32 5.97
N THR A 146 -8.14 3.39 4.66
CA THR A 146 -7.12 4.29 4.10
C THR A 146 -7.45 5.77 4.30
N ILE A 147 -8.73 6.17 4.33
CA ILE A 147 -9.13 7.57 4.57
C ILE A 147 -8.61 8.09 5.94
N PRO A 148 -8.95 7.47 7.08
CA PRO A 148 -8.43 7.93 8.38
C PRO A 148 -6.91 7.79 8.48
N PHE A 149 -6.31 6.74 7.91
CA PHE A 149 -4.85 6.57 7.82
C PHE A 149 -4.18 7.79 7.16
N CYS A 150 -4.67 8.25 6.01
CA CYS A 150 -4.14 9.46 5.37
C CYS A 150 -4.45 10.75 6.16
N ALA A 151 -5.54 10.80 6.92
CA ALA A 151 -5.84 11.95 7.77
C ALA A 151 -4.93 12.02 9.01
N PHE A 152 -4.54 10.87 9.56
CA PHE A 152 -3.61 10.79 10.69
C PHE A 152 -2.23 11.35 10.37
N SER A 153 -1.77 11.26 9.11
CA SER A 153 -0.49 11.89 8.71
C SER A 153 -0.48 13.40 8.95
N VAL A 154 -1.64 14.06 8.81
CA VAL A 154 -1.80 15.48 9.09
C VAL A 154 -1.83 15.75 10.59
N LEU A 155 -2.57 14.95 11.35
CA LEU A 155 -2.64 15.08 12.81
C LEU A 155 -1.27 14.84 13.47
N LEU A 156 -0.52 13.84 12.99
CA LEU A 156 0.85 13.58 13.41
C LEU A 156 1.78 14.76 13.13
N ALA A 157 1.69 15.35 11.94
CA ALA A 157 2.47 16.54 11.59
C ALA A 157 2.14 17.74 12.50
N ASN A 158 0.87 17.91 12.86
CA ASN A 158 0.41 19.00 13.73
C ASN A 158 0.96 18.88 15.16
N HIS A 159 1.02 17.66 15.71
CA HIS A 159 1.66 17.42 17.02
C HIS A 159 3.21 17.46 16.95
N GLY A 160 3.80 17.66 15.77
CA GLY A 160 5.24 17.85 15.63
C GLY A 160 6.02 16.61 15.20
N LEU A 161 5.37 15.58 14.65
CA LEU A 161 6.08 14.45 14.03
C LEU A 161 6.98 14.98 12.90
N GLY A 162 8.27 14.67 12.98
CA GLY A 162 9.31 15.18 12.08
C GLY A 162 10.01 16.45 12.52
N ARG A 163 9.71 16.96 13.73
CA ARG A 163 10.62 17.80 14.50
C ARG A 163 11.52 16.93 15.37
N ASP A 164 12.69 17.45 15.74
CA ASP A 164 13.55 16.76 16.70
C ASP A 164 12.82 16.55 18.02
N MET A 165 12.92 15.36 18.62
CA MET A 165 12.12 14.97 19.78
C MET A 165 12.27 15.94 20.96
N TRP A 166 13.46 16.52 21.14
CA TRP A 166 13.73 17.53 22.17
C TRP A 166 13.10 18.91 21.88
N ASN A 167 12.58 19.13 20.68
CA ASN A 167 11.83 20.33 20.28
C ASN A 167 10.30 20.12 20.30
N VAL A 168 9.84 18.95 20.71
CA VAL A 168 8.41 18.61 20.84
C VAL A 168 8.02 18.60 22.32
N HIS A 169 6.83 19.10 22.64
CA HIS A 169 6.34 19.08 24.03
C HIS A 169 6.10 17.62 24.48
N PRO A 170 6.44 17.23 25.72
CA PRO A 170 6.26 15.83 26.19
C PRO A 170 4.83 15.28 26.02
N ASP A 171 3.81 16.12 26.20
CA ASP A 171 2.42 15.71 26.00
C ASP A 171 2.10 15.46 24.51
N ASP A 172 2.70 16.24 23.61
CA ASP A 172 2.58 16.01 22.17
C ASP A 172 3.30 14.74 21.73
N ILE A 173 4.41 14.36 22.36
CA ILE A 173 5.07 13.06 22.11
C ILE A 173 4.10 11.91 22.45
N THR A 174 3.41 12.01 23.59
CA THR A 174 2.40 11.03 24.00
C THR A 174 1.25 10.98 23.00
N ALA A 175 0.78 12.12 22.51
CA ALA A 175 -0.26 12.21 21.48
C ALA A 175 0.19 11.61 20.14
N ILE A 176 1.42 11.90 19.70
CA ILE A 176 2.03 11.32 18.50
C ILE A 176 2.01 9.81 18.60
N LEU A 177 2.55 9.23 19.69
CA LEU A 177 2.62 7.78 19.85
C LEU A 177 1.24 7.13 19.93
N TYR A 178 0.26 7.81 20.53
CA TYR A 178 -1.12 7.34 20.56
C TYR A 178 -1.75 7.29 19.16
N ILE A 179 -1.54 8.32 18.33
CA ILE A 179 -2.04 8.34 16.95
C ILE A 179 -1.29 7.28 16.12
N TYR A 180 0.03 7.18 16.28
CA TYR A 180 0.87 6.22 15.57
C TYR A 180 0.49 4.78 15.88
N TYR A 181 0.08 4.49 17.12
CA TYR A 181 -0.44 3.18 17.51
C TYR A 181 -1.65 2.78 16.65
N TRP A 182 -2.62 3.68 16.46
CA TRP A 182 -3.78 3.41 15.61
C TRP A 182 -3.43 3.41 14.12
N ASP A 183 -2.51 4.27 13.70
CA ASP A 183 -2.00 4.33 12.33
C ASP A 183 -1.32 3.01 11.92
N GLU A 184 -0.55 2.40 12.82
CA GLU A 184 0.07 1.09 12.63
C GLU A 184 -0.97 -0.02 12.41
N LEU A 185 -2.03 -0.07 13.23
CA LEU A 185 -3.11 -1.04 13.06
C LEU A 185 -3.80 -0.87 11.70
N MET A 186 -4.15 0.37 11.35
CA MET A 186 -4.74 0.66 10.03
C MET A 186 -3.84 0.22 8.89
N TYR A 187 -2.53 0.49 8.98
CA TYR A 187 -1.55 0.06 8.00
C TYR A 187 -1.52 -1.48 7.84
N VAL A 188 -1.40 -2.21 8.95
CA VAL A 188 -1.36 -3.68 8.97
C VAL A 188 -2.65 -4.28 8.41
N ALA A 189 -3.78 -3.60 8.57
CA ALA A 189 -5.05 -3.98 7.96
C ALA A 189 -5.11 -3.74 6.44
N ILE A 190 -4.71 -2.55 5.98
CA ILE A 190 -4.91 -2.13 4.59
C ILE A 190 -4.05 -2.94 3.61
N VAL A 191 -2.80 -3.23 3.99
CA VAL A 191 -1.83 -3.92 3.13
C VAL A 191 -2.34 -5.28 2.62
N PRO A 192 -2.73 -6.24 3.48
CA PRO A 192 -3.28 -7.52 3.03
C PRO A 192 -4.64 -7.37 2.35
N LEU A 193 -5.52 -6.45 2.79
CA LEU A 193 -6.83 -6.24 2.14
C LEU A 193 -6.69 -5.79 0.69
N THR A 194 -5.72 -4.92 0.40
CA THR A 194 -5.41 -4.46 -0.96
C THR A 194 -4.91 -5.61 -1.82
N LYS A 195 -4.01 -6.45 -1.30
CA LYS A 195 -3.51 -7.65 -1.99
C LYS A 195 -4.63 -8.66 -2.25
N ILE A 196 -5.49 -8.91 -1.26
CA ILE A 196 -6.67 -9.79 -1.40
C ILE A 196 -7.60 -9.29 -2.52
N SER A 197 -7.86 -7.98 -2.61
CA SER A 197 -8.65 -7.41 -3.72
C SER A 197 -8.01 -7.69 -5.08
N ILE A 198 -6.69 -7.51 -5.20
CA ILE A 198 -5.95 -7.81 -6.44
C ILE A 198 -6.06 -9.29 -6.80
N VAL A 199 -5.91 -10.20 -5.83
CA VAL A 199 -6.03 -11.64 -6.08
C VAL A 199 -7.46 -12.03 -6.46
N PHE A 200 -8.50 -11.44 -5.86
CA PHE A 200 -9.88 -11.64 -6.29
C PHE A 200 -10.11 -11.15 -7.72
N LEU A 201 -9.49 -10.03 -8.11
CA LEU A 201 -9.53 -9.58 -9.49
C LEU A 201 -8.85 -10.60 -10.41
N TYR A 202 -7.73 -11.20 -10.01
CA TYR A 202 -7.09 -12.24 -10.82
C TYR A 202 -7.94 -13.49 -10.95
N LEU A 203 -8.62 -13.94 -9.89
CA LEU A 203 -9.58 -15.05 -9.94
C LEU A 203 -10.76 -14.77 -10.88
N ARG A 204 -11.12 -13.50 -11.09
CA ARG A 204 -12.13 -13.09 -12.06
C ARG A 204 -11.63 -13.18 -13.50
N ILE A 205 -10.34 -12.94 -13.73
CA ILE A 205 -9.71 -12.93 -15.06
C ILE A 205 -9.28 -14.33 -15.50
N PHE A 206 -8.61 -15.07 -14.62
CA PHE A 206 -8.02 -16.38 -14.90
C PHE A 206 -8.80 -17.48 -14.17
N ARG A 207 -9.12 -18.56 -14.89
CA ARG A 207 -9.91 -19.70 -14.38
C ARG A 207 -9.18 -21.04 -14.41
N GLY A 208 -7.85 -21.05 -14.59
CA GLY A 208 -7.07 -22.29 -14.59
C GLY A 208 -7.08 -22.95 -13.20
N LYS A 209 -7.29 -24.27 -13.12
CA LYS A 209 -7.40 -25.00 -11.84
C LYS A 209 -6.19 -24.75 -10.90
N THR A 210 -4.98 -24.86 -11.45
CA THR A 210 -3.72 -24.58 -10.73
C THR A 210 -3.64 -23.12 -10.26
N PHE A 211 -4.05 -22.18 -11.12
CA PHE A 211 -4.05 -20.75 -10.79
C PHE A 211 -4.98 -20.46 -9.61
N VAL A 212 -6.19 -21.02 -9.65
CA VAL A 212 -7.21 -20.83 -8.61
C VAL A 212 -6.73 -21.36 -7.26
N TYR A 213 -6.07 -22.52 -7.24
CA TYR A 213 -5.49 -23.09 -6.02
C TYR A 213 -4.46 -22.16 -5.38
N PHE A 214 -3.47 -21.70 -6.16
CA PHE A 214 -2.45 -20.77 -5.65
C PHE A 214 -3.03 -19.41 -5.24
N ALA A 215 -4.04 -18.91 -5.95
CA ALA A 215 -4.72 -17.68 -5.60
C ALA A 215 -5.44 -17.78 -4.24
N TYR A 216 -6.19 -18.86 -3.98
CA TYR A 216 -6.83 -19.06 -2.67
C TYR A 216 -5.81 -19.28 -1.55
N ALA A 217 -4.72 -20.00 -1.81
CA ALA A 217 -3.62 -20.14 -0.85
C ALA A 217 -3.00 -18.78 -0.49
N LEU A 218 -2.82 -17.89 -1.48
CA LEU A 218 -2.30 -16.55 -1.25
C LEU A 218 -3.30 -15.65 -0.49
N ILE A 219 -4.60 -15.78 -0.75
CA ILE A 219 -5.63 -15.09 0.06
C ILE A 219 -5.54 -15.56 1.51
N ALA A 220 -5.47 -16.87 1.75
CA ALA A 220 -5.34 -17.43 3.09
C ALA A 220 -4.06 -16.92 3.80
N ALA A 221 -2.94 -16.83 3.08
CA ALA A 221 -1.70 -16.27 3.63
C ALA A 221 -1.83 -14.78 4.01
N ASN A 222 -2.51 -13.97 3.20
CA ASN A 222 -2.79 -12.57 3.53
C ASN A 222 -3.73 -12.43 4.74
N VAL A 223 -4.75 -13.28 4.86
CA VAL A 223 -5.63 -13.30 6.03
C VAL A 223 -4.87 -13.73 7.29
N ALA A 224 -4.00 -14.74 7.19
CA ALA A 224 -3.15 -15.15 8.30
C ALA A 224 -2.20 -14.04 8.74
N TYR A 225 -1.56 -13.36 7.78
CA TYR A 225 -0.73 -12.17 8.06
C TYR A 225 -1.54 -11.09 8.79
N LEU A 226 -2.72 -10.75 8.26
CA LEU A 226 -3.61 -9.75 8.86
C LEU A 226 -3.89 -10.08 10.32
N LEU A 227 -4.42 -11.26 10.60
CA LEU A 227 -4.82 -11.65 11.95
C LEU A 227 -3.63 -11.74 12.91
N ALA A 228 -2.51 -12.30 12.45
CA ALA A 228 -1.32 -12.47 13.30
C ALA A 228 -0.69 -11.13 13.66
N PHE A 229 -0.42 -10.26 12.67
CA PHE A 229 0.24 -8.99 12.93
C PHE A 229 -0.69 -7.97 13.59
N GLU A 230 -2.00 -7.98 13.32
CA GLU A 230 -2.96 -7.20 14.10
C GLU A 230 -2.92 -7.57 15.58
N ALA A 231 -3.03 -8.85 15.92
CA ALA A 231 -2.98 -9.29 17.30
C ALA A 231 -1.64 -8.92 17.98
N ILE A 232 -0.53 -9.07 17.27
CA ILE A 232 0.79 -8.69 17.79
C ILE A 232 0.86 -7.18 18.04
N SER A 233 0.38 -6.34 17.11
CA SER A 233 0.39 -4.88 17.25
C SER A 233 -0.57 -4.37 18.33
N ILE A 234 -1.75 -4.98 18.48
CA ILE A 234 -2.69 -4.65 19.56
C ILE A 234 -2.07 -4.96 20.93
N PHE A 235 -1.44 -6.13 21.05
CA PHE A 235 -0.80 -6.59 22.30
C PHE A 235 0.71 -6.35 22.29
N GLN A 236 1.16 -5.23 21.71
CA GLN A 236 2.59 -4.89 21.66
C GLN A 236 3.14 -4.50 23.03
N CYS A 237 2.29 -3.98 23.94
CA CYS A 237 2.64 -3.65 25.31
C CYS A 237 1.58 -4.17 26.31
N TRP A 238 2.03 -4.50 27.52
CA TRP A 238 1.17 -4.81 28.65
C TRP A 238 1.44 -3.89 29.84
N PRO A 239 0.46 -3.10 30.30
CA PRO A 239 -0.87 -2.90 29.71
C PRO A 239 -0.81 -2.09 28.39
N ILE A 240 -1.87 -2.16 27.56
CA ILE A 240 -1.93 -1.52 26.22
C ILE A 240 -1.55 -0.02 26.25
N PRO A 241 -1.98 0.80 27.24
CA PRO A 241 -1.58 2.21 27.31
C PRO A 241 -0.06 2.45 27.41
N GLY A 242 0.71 1.41 27.75
CA GLY A 242 2.16 1.46 27.70
C GLY A 242 2.72 1.82 26.32
N ALA A 243 2.02 1.48 25.24
CA ALA A 243 2.48 1.77 23.87
C ALA A 243 2.66 3.27 23.59
N TRP A 244 1.92 4.14 24.28
CA TRP A 244 2.04 5.59 24.14
C TRP A 244 2.42 6.32 25.44
N ARG A 245 2.38 5.66 26.60
CA ARG A 245 2.75 6.28 27.90
C ARG A 245 4.11 5.85 28.45
N ALA A 246 4.67 4.73 28.00
CA ALA A 246 5.92 4.20 28.57
C ALA A 246 7.19 4.75 27.92
N TRP A 247 7.08 5.69 26.98
CA TRP A 247 8.23 6.24 26.25
C TRP A 247 9.23 7.00 27.13
N ASP A 248 8.75 7.59 28.24
CA ASP A 248 9.59 8.31 29.20
C ASP A 248 10.06 7.46 30.39
N GLY A 249 9.72 6.16 30.39
CA GLY A 249 10.06 5.22 31.45
C GLY A 249 9.31 5.40 32.77
N THR A 250 8.38 6.37 32.87
CA THR A 250 7.63 6.65 34.10
C THR A 250 6.43 5.72 34.28
N TYR A 251 5.88 5.21 33.18
CA TYR A 251 4.74 4.32 33.19
C TYR A 251 5.17 2.85 33.20
N PRO A 252 4.73 2.04 34.19
CA PRO A 252 5.14 0.64 34.29
C PRO A 252 4.43 -0.20 33.23
N ALA A 253 5.10 -0.42 32.10
CA ALA A 253 4.65 -1.32 31.06
C ALA A 253 5.78 -2.19 30.54
N LYS A 254 5.45 -3.41 30.14
CA LYS A 254 6.36 -4.31 29.45
C LYS A 254 5.96 -4.37 27.98
N CYS A 255 6.82 -3.84 27.11
CA CYS A 255 6.62 -3.86 25.66
C CYS A 255 7.48 -4.94 25.00
N ARG A 256 6.97 -5.49 23.90
CA ARG A 256 7.74 -6.36 23.01
C ARG A 256 8.78 -5.54 22.27
N ASN A 257 9.74 -6.21 21.64
CA ASN A 257 10.67 -5.54 20.73
C ASN A 257 9.91 -5.07 19.46
N ILE A 258 9.49 -3.80 19.47
CA ILE A 258 8.72 -3.15 18.40
C ILE A 258 9.54 -3.13 17.09
N ASN A 259 10.86 -2.94 17.17
CA ASN A 259 11.75 -2.98 16.01
C ASN A 259 11.74 -4.37 15.35
N LEU A 260 11.85 -5.44 16.15
CA LEU A 260 11.80 -6.81 15.65
C LEU A 260 10.43 -7.12 15.03
N GLN A 261 9.34 -6.70 15.69
CA GLN A 261 7.99 -6.83 15.16
C GLN A 261 7.84 -6.13 13.79
N GLY A 262 8.28 -4.88 13.68
CA GLY A 262 8.26 -4.11 12.44
C GLY A 262 9.09 -4.77 11.33
N TRP A 263 10.28 -5.30 11.67
CA TRP A 263 11.14 -6.01 10.72
C TRP A 263 10.50 -7.30 10.19
N MET A 264 9.89 -8.11 11.06
CA MET A 264 9.16 -9.32 10.67
C MET A 264 7.95 -8.98 9.80
N SER A 265 7.16 -7.98 10.21
CA SER A 265 5.99 -7.48 9.48
C SER A 265 6.37 -7.03 8.07
N ALA A 266 7.40 -6.20 7.94
CA ALA A 266 7.91 -5.74 6.66
C ALA A 266 8.39 -6.90 5.76
N THR A 267 9.10 -7.87 6.33
CA THR A 267 9.61 -9.04 5.59
C THR A 267 8.47 -9.89 5.01
N PHE A 268 7.47 -10.25 5.83
CA PHE A 268 6.33 -11.01 5.34
C PHE A 268 5.48 -10.23 4.33
N ALA A 269 5.31 -8.91 4.53
CA ALA A 269 4.63 -8.06 3.57
C ALA A 269 5.30 -8.10 2.19
N ILE A 270 6.64 -7.97 2.14
CA ILE A 270 7.43 -8.06 0.89
C ILE A 270 7.24 -9.43 0.22
N ILE A 271 7.29 -10.53 0.98
CA ILE A 271 7.06 -11.88 0.43
C ILE A 271 5.68 -11.95 -0.22
N LEU A 272 4.65 -11.45 0.46
CA LEU A 272 3.28 -11.42 -0.06
C LEU A 272 3.14 -10.51 -1.29
N ASP A 273 3.86 -9.39 -1.37
CA ASP A 273 3.93 -8.53 -2.56
C ASP A 273 4.52 -9.28 -3.76
N VAL A 274 5.68 -9.92 -3.58
CA VAL A 274 6.32 -10.72 -4.63
C VAL A 274 5.42 -11.87 -5.08
N CYS A 275 4.81 -12.61 -4.15
CA CYS A 275 3.88 -13.69 -4.50
C CYS A 275 2.67 -13.17 -5.29
N THR A 276 2.09 -12.03 -4.89
CA THR A 276 0.96 -11.42 -5.60
C THR A 276 1.35 -11.00 -7.00
N LEU A 277 2.55 -10.43 -7.16
CA LEU A 277 3.08 -10.00 -8.44
C LEU A 277 3.36 -11.18 -9.38
N VAL A 278 3.99 -12.24 -8.88
CA VAL A 278 4.39 -13.39 -9.70
C VAL A 278 3.18 -14.24 -10.12
N LEU A 279 2.14 -14.30 -9.30
CA LEU A 279 0.99 -15.19 -9.48
C LEU A 279 0.39 -15.20 -10.92
N PRO A 280 0.09 -14.06 -11.57
CA PRO A 280 -0.48 -14.07 -12.92
C PRO A 280 0.55 -14.27 -14.06
N LEU A 281 1.87 -14.16 -13.82
CA LEU A 281 2.89 -14.22 -14.89
C LEU A 281 2.85 -15.51 -15.73
N PRO A 282 2.76 -16.73 -15.14
CA PRO A 282 2.72 -17.95 -15.94
C PRO A 282 1.46 -18.04 -16.81
N SER A 283 0.33 -17.57 -16.30
CA SER A 283 -0.94 -17.53 -17.04
C SER A 283 -0.91 -16.52 -18.17
N LEU A 284 -0.15 -15.42 -18.01
CA LEU A 284 0.00 -14.38 -19.01
C LEU A 284 0.92 -14.80 -20.17
N TYR A 285 1.98 -15.55 -19.87
CA TYR A 285 2.91 -16.02 -20.90
C TYR A 285 2.25 -16.99 -21.90
N LYS A 286 1.28 -17.77 -21.43
CA LYS A 286 0.57 -18.78 -22.24
C LYS A 286 -0.55 -18.21 -23.11
N LEU A 287 -0.85 -16.92 -23.01
CA LEU A 287 -2.08 -16.36 -23.56
C LEU A 287 -1.76 -15.36 -24.68
N GLU A 288 -2.17 -15.68 -25.91
CA GLU A 288 -2.04 -14.82 -27.09
C GLU A 288 -2.93 -13.57 -26.93
N MET A 289 -2.37 -12.55 -26.30
CA MET A 289 -3.05 -11.31 -25.95
C MET A 289 -2.78 -10.24 -27.02
N SER A 290 -3.84 -9.53 -27.43
CA SER A 290 -3.68 -8.33 -28.28
C SER A 290 -2.79 -7.30 -27.57
N MET A 291 -1.98 -6.56 -28.34
CA MET A 291 -0.99 -5.59 -27.81
C MET A 291 -1.59 -4.63 -26.76
N LYS A 292 -2.85 -4.24 -26.94
CA LYS A 292 -3.57 -3.37 -26.01
C LYS A 292 -3.83 -3.98 -24.64
N LYS A 293 -3.98 -5.30 -24.51
CA LYS A 293 -4.13 -6.01 -23.23
C LYS A 293 -2.76 -6.21 -22.59
N ARG A 294 -1.74 -6.53 -23.39
CA ARG A 294 -0.34 -6.70 -22.95
C ARG A 294 0.21 -5.45 -22.27
N VAL A 295 0.03 -4.27 -22.88
CA VAL A 295 0.47 -2.98 -22.28
C VAL A 295 -0.20 -2.71 -20.93
N GLN A 296 -1.46 -3.08 -20.73
CA GLN A 296 -2.13 -2.85 -19.43
C GLN A 296 -1.55 -3.70 -18.33
N ILE A 297 -1.36 -4.98 -18.64
CA ILE A 297 -0.81 -5.93 -17.71
C ILE A 297 0.57 -5.42 -17.34
N MET A 298 1.39 -5.02 -18.31
CA MET A 298 2.68 -4.37 -18.04
C MET A 298 2.56 -3.14 -17.14
N LEU A 299 1.60 -2.23 -17.34
CA LEU A 299 1.40 -1.07 -16.45
C LEU A 299 1.03 -1.47 -15.02
N MET A 300 0.11 -2.43 -14.84
CA MET A 300 -0.22 -2.94 -13.50
C MET A 300 0.99 -3.60 -12.83
N PHE A 301 1.76 -4.37 -13.60
CA PHE A 301 2.98 -4.99 -13.13
C PHE A 301 4.02 -3.94 -12.73
N SER A 302 4.23 -2.89 -13.51
CA SER A 302 5.17 -1.81 -13.18
C SER A 302 4.82 -1.14 -11.86
N VAL A 303 3.52 -0.91 -11.59
CA VAL A 303 3.08 -0.32 -10.32
C VAL A 303 3.26 -1.32 -9.17
N GLY A 304 2.97 -2.60 -9.39
CA GLY A 304 3.26 -3.66 -8.41
C GLY A 304 4.75 -3.77 -8.08
N ILE A 305 5.63 -3.66 -9.08
CA ILE A 305 7.10 -3.62 -8.89
C ILE A 305 7.47 -2.40 -8.05
N PHE A 306 6.92 -1.22 -8.38
CA PHE A 306 7.17 0.01 -7.63
C PHE A 306 6.76 -0.13 -6.15
N VAL A 307 5.55 -0.65 -5.88
CA VAL A 307 5.09 -0.91 -4.49
C VAL A 307 6.06 -1.86 -3.77
N THR A 308 6.50 -2.92 -4.45
CA THR A 308 7.47 -3.87 -3.87
C THR A 308 8.80 -3.20 -3.54
N ILE A 309 9.30 -2.31 -4.42
CA ILE A 309 10.52 -1.51 -4.17
C ILE A 309 10.32 -0.62 -2.94
N VAL A 310 9.18 0.06 -2.82
CA VAL A 310 8.85 0.88 -1.65
C VAL A 310 8.90 0.03 -0.37
N SER A 311 8.33 -1.17 -0.39
CA SER A 311 8.36 -2.10 0.76
C SER A 311 9.81 -2.50 1.12
N PHE A 312 10.70 -2.70 0.14
CA PHE A 312 12.13 -2.92 0.39
C PHE A 312 12.84 -1.71 0.98
N VAL A 313 12.53 -0.48 0.54
CA VAL A 313 13.16 0.70 1.14
C VAL A 313 12.72 0.86 2.59
N ARG A 314 11.46 0.55 2.91
CA ARG A 314 10.92 0.57 4.26
C ARG A 314 11.65 -0.34 5.24
N ILE A 315 12.17 -1.51 4.79
CA ILE A 315 12.96 -2.38 5.68
C ILE A 315 14.28 -1.73 6.12
N ARG A 316 14.87 -0.87 5.27
CA ARG A 316 16.12 -0.17 5.61
C ARG A 316 15.94 0.82 6.74
N ALA A 317 14.75 1.41 6.84
CA ALA A 317 14.41 2.25 7.96
C ALA A 317 14.55 1.45 9.27
N PHE A 318 13.92 0.29 9.39
CA PHE A 318 14.05 -0.54 10.60
C PHE A 318 15.50 -0.93 10.93
N THR A 319 16.36 -1.19 9.93
CA THR A 319 17.77 -1.52 10.19
C THR A 319 18.63 -0.33 10.64
N LYS A 320 18.29 0.88 10.20
CA LYS A 320 19.04 2.08 10.56
C LYS A 320 18.67 2.61 11.95
N TYR A 321 17.46 2.28 12.42
CA TYR A 321 16.83 2.91 13.59
C TYR A 321 16.78 2.03 14.84
N ALA A 322 17.45 0.87 14.85
CA ALA A 322 17.40 -0.05 15.98
C ALA A 322 17.93 0.53 17.31
N ASN A 323 18.76 1.60 17.26
CA ASN A 323 19.45 2.19 18.43
C ASN A 323 19.34 3.72 18.54
N THR A 324 18.36 4.36 17.89
CA THR A 324 18.26 5.84 17.87
C THR A 324 17.43 6.39 19.03
N THR A 325 17.75 7.61 19.45
CA THR A 325 17.09 8.32 20.56
C THR A 325 16.09 9.39 20.11
N ASN A 326 15.88 9.56 18.79
CA ASN A 326 15.04 10.62 18.21
C ASN A 326 13.83 10.04 17.46
N LEU A 327 12.91 9.43 18.22
CA LEU A 327 11.74 8.72 17.70
C LEU A 327 10.92 9.56 16.70
N THR A 328 10.71 10.84 16.98
CA THR A 328 9.89 11.73 16.14
C THR A 328 10.50 12.00 14.78
N GLN A 329 11.84 11.94 14.63
CA GLN A 329 12.52 12.05 13.34
C GLN A 329 12.59 10.71 12.61
N ASP A 330 12.76 9.60 13.32
CA ASP A 330 12.95 8.29 12.71
C ASP A 330 11.62 7.74 12.16
N TYR A 331 10.53 7.98 12.88
CA TYR A 331 9.17 7.59 12.46
C TYR A 331 8.68 8.33 11.22
N VAL A 332 9.30 9.46 10.86
CA VAL A 332 9.02 10.16 9.60
C VAL A 332 9.28 9.23 8.43
N GLU A 333 10.40 8.49 8.44
CA GLU A 333 10.76 7.65 7.31
C GLU A 333 9.81 6.49 7.12
N LEU A 334 9.44 5.84 8.22
CA LEU A 334 8.45 4.78 8.23
C LEU A 334 7.08 5.30 7.79
N GLY A 335 6.67 6.48 8.29
CA GLY A 335 5.38 7.08 7.98
C GLY A 335 5.25 7.52 6.52
N TYR A 336 6.27 8.18 5.95
CA TYR A 336 6.18 8.65 4.55
C TYR A 336 6.17 7.48 3.56
N TRP A 337 6.94 6.41 3.79
CA TRP A 337 6.89 5.24 2.91
C TRP A 337 5.55 4.53 3.01
N SER A 338 5.00 4.38 4.21
CA SER A 338 3.70 3.73 4.43
C SER A 338 2.56 4.53 3.78
N THR A 339 2.61 5.86 3.85
CA THR A 339 1.65 6.77 3.19
C THR A 339 1.80 6.87 1.67
N ILE A 340 2.89 6.35 1.10
CA ILE A 340 3.03 6.13 -0.36
C ILE A 340 2.57 4.73 -0.73
N GLU A 341 3.02 3.71 0.00
CA GLU A 341 2.78 2.28 -0.26
C GLU A 341 1.28 1.96 -0.32
N VAL A 342 0.54 2.38 0.71
CA VAL A 342 -0.88 2.08 0.85
C VAL A 342 -1.73 2.70 -0.27
N PRO A 343 -1.71 4.03 -0.51
CA PRO A 343 -2.49 4.63 -1.59
C PRO A 343 -2.09 4.13 -2.98
N VAL A 344 -0.79 3.91 -3.23
CA VAL A 344 -0.34 3.39 -4.53
C VAL A 344 -0.82 1.95 -4.75
N GLY A 345 -0.84 1.12 -3.70
CA GLY A 345 -1.47 -0.20 -3.74
C GLY A 345 -2.95 -0.12 -4.14
N VAL A 346 -3.72 0.80 -3.54
CA VAL A 346 -5.13 1.01 -3.88
C VAL A 346 -5.29 1.48 -5.33
N ILE A 347 -4.46 2.42 -5.77
CA ILE A 347 -4.44 2.91 -7.16
C ILE A 347 -4.18 1.73 -8.12
N CYS A 348 -3.19 0.89 -7.83
CA CYS A 348 -2.86 -0.31 -8.62
C CYS A 348 -4.06 -1.25 -8.74
N ALA A 349 -4.74 -1.53 -7.63
CA ALA A 349 -5.94 -2.37 -7.62
C ALA A 349 -7.08 -1.75 -8.44
N CYS A 350 -7.16 -0.42 -8.57
CA CYS A 350 -8.24 0.28 -9.28
C CYS A 350 -8.01 0.44 -10.79
N MET A 351 -6.77 0.39 -11.28
CA MET A 351 -6.41 0.61 -12.69
C MET A 351 -7.26 -0.19 -13.72
N PRO A 352 -7.60 -1.47 -13.49
CA PRO A 352 -8.33 -2.28 -14.47
C PRO A 352 -9.75 -1.78 -14.72
N SER A 353 -10.43 -1.38 -13.65
CA SER A 353 -11.80 -0.84 -13.70
C SER A 353 -11.83 0.55 -14.32
N ILE A 354 -10.80 1.37 -14.04
CA ILE A 354 -10.65 2.71 -14.62
C ILE A 354 -10.56 2.63 -16.15
N ARG A 355 -9.78 1.70 -16.70
CA ARG A 355 -9.75 1.53 -18.16
C ARG A 355 -11.10 1.07 -18.72
N ALA A 356 -11.78 0.14 -18.04
CA ALA A 356 -13.10 -0.32 -18.50
C ALA A 356 -14.09 0.85 -18.61
N LEU A 357 -14.01 1.81 -17.68
CA LEU A 357 -14.76 3.07 -17.74
C LEU A 357 -14.37 3.92 -18.95
N PHE A 358 -13.07 4.23 -19.11
CA PHE A 358 -12.60 5.09 -20.21
C PHE A 358 -12.93 4.52 -21.59
N ARG A 359 -12.81 3.20 -21.78
CA ARG A 359 -13.15 2.55 -23.05
C ARG A 359 -14.63 2.70 -23.42
N ASN A 360 -15.53 2.66 -22.44
CA ASN A 360 -16.97 2.66 -22.70
C ASN A 360 -17.58 4.07 -22.70
N VAL A 361 -17.01 5.01 -21.93
CA VAL A 361 -17.52 6.39 -21.82
C VAL A 361 -16.85 7.34 -22.81
N PHE A 362 -15.58 7.13 -23.16
CA PHE A 362 -14.84 7.96 -24.12
C PHE A 362 -14.34 7.13 -25.31
N PRO A 363 -15.26 6.49 -26.08
CA PRO A 363 -14.88 5.64 -27.21
C PRO A 363 -14.13 6.43 -28.30
N ASN A 364 -14.27 7.76 -28.39
CA ASN A 364 -13.58 8.56 -29.43
C ASN A 364 -12.15 8.97 -29.06
N LEU A 365 -11.79 9.00 -27.76
CA LEU A 365 -10.42 9.28 -27.29
C LEU A 365 -9.56 8.00 -27.18
N PHE A 366 -10.19 6.84 -27.02
CA PHE A 366 -9.53 5.52 -26.91
C PHE A 366 -9.92 4.53 -28.02
N GLY A 367 -10.80 4.95 -28.94
CA GLY A 367 -11.20 4.20 -30.11
C GLY A 367 -10.15 4.36 -31.19
N THR A 368 -9.39 3.30 -31.41
CA THR A 368 -8.64 3.18 -32.65
C THR A 368 -9.66 3.06 -33.78
N THR A 369 -9.62 3.99 -34.72
CA THR A 369 -10.19 3.90 -36.06
C THR A 369 -10.15 2.45 -36.54
N GLN A 370 -11.27 1.74 -36.48
CA GLN A 370 -11.49 0.70 -37.48
C GLN A 370 -11.83 1.48 -38.74
N LYS A 371 -10.88 1.53 -39.68
CA LYS A 371 -11.23 1.76 -41.08
C LYS A 371 -12.22 0.66 -41.42
N GLY A 372 -13.52 0.98 -41.40
CA GLY A 372 -14.50 0.18 -42.11
C GLY A 372 -14.01 0.12 -43.54
N GLN A 373 -13.60 -1.06 -43.99
CA GLN A 373 -13.58 -1.35 -45.42
C GLN A 373 -15.04 -1.28 -45.86
N SER A 374 -15.46 -0.09 -46.28
CA SER A 374 -16.60 0.07 -47.15
C SER A 374 -16.20 -0.55 -48.48
N SER A 375 -16.42 -1.86 -48.63
CA SER A 375 -16.50 -2.50 -49.93
C SER A 375 -17.78 -2.01 -50.58
N THR A 376 -17.74 -0.82 -51.18
CA THR A 376 -18.73 -0.38 -52.15
C THR A 376 -18.56 -1.26 -53.38
N GLY A 377 -19.23 -2.41 -53.37
CA GLY A 377 -19.48 -3.19 -54.57
C GLY A 377 -20.31 -2.33 -55.52
N ARG A 378 -19.69 -1.87 -56.60
CA ARG A 378 -20.38 -1.24 -57.73
C ARG A 378 -21.32 -2.29 -58.35
N LEU A 379 -22.62 -2.12 -58.16
CA LEU A 379 -23.63 -2.82 -58.93
C LEU A 379 -23.75 -2.11 -60.29
N SER A 380 -23.20 -2.71 -61.35
CA SER A 380 -23.51 -2.31 -62.72
C SER A 380 -24.91 -2.78 -63.06
N THR A 381 -25.79 -1.82 -63.27
CA THR A 381 -27.13 -1.98 -63.83
C THR A 381 -27.01 -2.47 -65.29
N THR A 382 -27.61 -3.61 -65.62
CA THR A 382 -28.00 -3.93 -67.00
C THR A 382 -29.43 -4.43 -66.97
N LEU A 383 -30.26 -3.75 -67.77
CA LEU A 383 -31.71 -3.83 -67.81
C LEU A 383 -32.19 -4.93 -68.78
N SER A 384 -33.36 -5.48 -68.43
CA SER A 384 -34.43 -6.05 -69.29
C SER A 384 -34.50 -7.59 -69.40
N PRO A 385 -35.69 -8.17 -69.74
CA PRO A 385 -36.57 -8.87 -68.79
C PRO A 385 -36.94 -10.28 -69.29
N GLN A 386 -37.79 -11.06 -68.58
CA GLN A 386 -38.96 -11.79 -69.13
C GLN A 386 -39.44 -12.98 -68.24
N SER A 387 -40.79 -13.03 -68.09
CA SER A 387 -41.70 -14.15 -67.77
C SER A 387 -41.48 -14.99 -66.49
N LYS A 388 -42.36 -14.91 -65.48
CA LYS A 388 -43.69 -15.57 -65.30
C LYS A 388 -43.66 -17.09 -65.08
N SER A 389 -44.14 -17.51 -63.90
CA SER A 389 -44.85 -18.76 -63.51
C SER A 389 -44.38 -19.17 -62.10
N ARG A 390 -45.06 -18.96 -60.96
CA ARG A 390 -46.38 -19.35 -60.40
C ARG A 390 -46.59 -20.86 -60.14
N SER A 391 -47.10 -21.14 -58.93
CA SER A 391 -47.61 -22.41 -58.32
C SER A 391 -46.58 -23.07 -57.39
N GLU A 392 -46.69 -23.11 -56.05
CA GLU A 392 -47.78 -23.31 -55.07
C GLU A 392 -48.28 -24.77 -54.94
N TYR A 393 -48.47 -25.19 -53.66
CA TYR A 393 -48.99 -26.44 -53.07
C TYR A 393 -48.00 -27.63 -52.90
N ALA A 394 -48.02 -28.45 -51.84
CA ALA A 394 -48.63 -28.43 -50.50
C ALA A 394 -48.11 -29.64 -49.69
N ASN A 395 -48.26 -29.57 -48.37
CA ASN A 395 -48.06 -30.63 -47.38
C ASN A 395 -49.01 -31.84 -47.58
N LEU A 396 -48.65 -33.02 -47.05
CA LEU A 396 -49.26 -33.65 -45.85
C LEU A 396 -49.16 -35.22 -45.83
N SER A 397 -48.46 -35.77 -44.81
CA SER A 397 -48.70 -37.03 -44.03
C SER A 397 -48.91 -38.39 -44.75
N LYS A 398 -48.71 -39.61 -44.21
CA LYS A 398 -48.40 -40.18 -42.88
C LYS A 398 -48.18 -41.71 -43.06
N HIS A 399 -47.41 -42.30 -42.14
CA HIS A 399 -47.40 -43.71 -41.66
C HIS A 399 -47.16 -44.88 -42.63
N GLU A 400 -46.11 -45.68 -42.32
CA GLU A 400 -46.29 -47.05 -41.81
C GLU A 400 -45.01 -47.54 -41.10
N ALA A 401 -45.19 -48.38 -40.08
CA ALA A 401 -44.15 -48.94 -39.22
C ALA A 401 -44.06 -50.45 -39.48
N SER A 402 -42.86 -51.04 -39.45
CA SER A 402 -42.70 -52.44 -39.00
C SER A 402 -41.24 -52.86 -38.77
N SER A 403 -41.07 -53.54 -37.64
CA SER A 403 -40.19 -54.70 -37.40
C SER A 403 -38.69 -54.51 -37.12
N SER A 404 -38.23 -55.51 -36.39
CA SER A 404 -37.13 -55.63 -35.45
C SER A 404 -36.21 -56.80 -35.83
N VAL A 405 -35.03 -56.81 -35.18
CA VAL A 405 -34.14 -57.95 -34.88
C VAL A 405 -33.00 -58.26 -35.87
N ILE A 406 -31.89 -58.73 -35.25
CA ILE A 406 -30.68 -59.42 -35.77
C ILE A 406 -29.54 -58.45 -36.13
N GLY A 407 -28.29 -58.55 -35.68
CA GLY A 407 -27.54 -59.64 -35.06
C GLY A 407 -26.24 -59.88 -35.84
N LEU A 408 -25.11 -59.83 -35.13
CA LEU A 408 -23.80 -60.44 -35.39
C LEU A 408 -22.82 -59.89 -36.47
N VAL A 409 -21.57 -59.95 -35.99
CA VAL A 409 -20.23 -59.77 -36.59
C VAL A 409 -20.01 -60.54 -37.89
N PRO A 410 -19.10 -60.05 -38.74
CA PRO A 410 -18.06 -60.94 -39.29
C PRO A 410 -16.63 -60.42 -39.09
N LEU A 411 -15.75 -61.41 -38.88
CA LEU A 411 -14.29 -61.36 -38.87
C LEU A 411 -13.75 -61.52 -40.30
N ASP A 412 -12.62 -60.87 -40.60
CA ASP A 412 -11.44 -61.40 -41.33
C ASP A 412 -10.30 -60.35 -41.16
N LYS A 413 -9.15 -60.59 -40.50
CA LYS A 413 -7.94 -61.37 -40.88
C LYS A 413 -7.54 -61.12 -42.34
N SER A 414 -6.39 -60.49 -42.61
CA SER A 414 -4.99 -61.02 -42.65
C SER A 414 -4.12 -59.85 -43.18
N ASP A 415 -2.81 -59.68 -43.03
CA ASP A 415 -1.69 -60.39 -42.42
C ASP A 415 -0.47 -59.41 -42.42
N GLU A 416 0.50 -59.69 -41.54
CA GLU A 416 1.97 -59.45 -41.67
C GLU A 416 2.50 -57.99 -41.81
N GLU A 417 3.63 -57.56 -41.23
CA GLU A 417 4.85 -58.26 -40.81
C GLU A 417 5.70 -57.33 -39.88
N GLU A 418 6.29 -57.91 -38.83
CA GLU A 418 7.62 -57.61 -38.22
C GLU A 418 8.05 -56.20 -37.74
N ARG A 419 9.00 -55.98 -36.81
CA ARG A 419 9.70 -56.71 -35.73
C ARG A 419 10.78 -55.74 -35.19
N TYR A 420 10.83 -55.53 -33.87
CA TYR A 420 12.00 -55.27 -32.96
C TYR A 420 11.56 -54.35 -31.79
N LYS A 421 11.38 -54.84 -30.54
CA LYS A 421 12.39 -55.17 -29.50
C LYS A 421 13.47 -54.07 -29.34
N GLY A 422 13.79 -53.54 -28.17
CA GLY A 422 13.42 -53.94 -26.81
C GLY A 422 13.96 -52.98 -25.75
N SER A 423 13.68 -53.34 -24.50
CA SER A 423 14.06 -52.70 -23.24
C SER A 423 15.48 -52.15 -23.13
N ALA A 424 15.59 -50.99 -22.50
CA ALA A 424 16.30 -50.82 -21.23
C ALA A 424 15.52 -49.83 -20.37
#